data_AF-A0A1W9LN91-F1
#
_entry.id   AF-A0A1W9LN91-F1
#
_cell.length_a   1.000
_cell.length_b   1.000
_cell.length_c   1.000
_cell.angle_alpha   90.00
_cell.angle_beta   90.00
_cell.angle_gamma   90.00
#
_symmetry.space_group_name_H-M   'P 1'
#
loop_
_entity.id
_entity.type
_entity.pdbx_description
1 polymer ?
#
loop_
_entity_poly.entity_id
_entity_poly.type
_entity_poly.pdbx_seq_one_letter_code
_entity_poly.pdbx_strand_id
1 'polypeptide(L)' 'MGKHFDIASLITIFVTFVLFIMALFTKGFTHNLLLETGVFLVSVKLIIMAYKNNMSNKEIIKELHDIKQIIGKNRK' A
#
# COMPACT_ATOMS: atom_id res chain seq x y z
N MET A 1 -1.94 -6.59 -13.26
CA MET A 1 -2.17 -7.07 -11.87
C MET A 1 -2.65 -5.93 -10.95
N GLY A 2 -3.68 -5.16 -11.35
CA GLY A 2 -3.83 -3.77 -10.85
C GLY A 2 -5.11 -3.41 -10.10
N LYS A 3 -5.84 -4.37 -9.52
CA LYS A 3 -7.13 -4.07 -8.86
C LYS A 3 -7.38 -4.84 -7.56
N HIS A 4 -6.86 -6.07 -7.47
CA HIS A 4 -7.01 -6.90 -6.26
C HIS A 4 -6.09 -6.46 -5.11
N PHE A 5 -4.91 -5.91 -5.41
CA PHE A 5 -3.95 -5.54 -4.37
C PHE A 5 -4.44 -4.35 -3.53
N ASP A 6 -5.19 -3.42 -4.11
CA ASP A 6 -5.79 -2.31 -3.38
C ASP A 6 -6.91 -2.76 -2.44
N ILE A 7 -7.78 -3.65 -2.92
CA ILE A 7 -8.91 -4.14 -2.12
C ILE A 7 -8.40 -5.02 -0.98
N ALA A 8 -7.45 -5.92 -1.24
CA ALA A 8 -6.84 -6.74 -0.21
C ALA A 8 -6.08 -5.89 0.82
N SER A 9 -5.37 -4.86 0.36
CA SER A 9 -4.68 -3.91 1.24
C SER A 9 -5.67 -3.13 2.11
N LEU A 10 -6.76 -2.64 1.53
CA LEU A 10 -7.81 -1.92 2.25
C LEU A 10 -8.52 -2.80 3.28
N ILE A 11 -8.83 -4.05 2.91
CA ILE A 11 -9.39 -5.06 3.82
C ILE A 11 -8.41 -5.33 4.97
N THR A 12 -7.13 -5.49 4.67
CA THR A 12 -6.10 -5.75 5.70
C THR A 12 -5.98 -4.57 6.66
N ILE A 13 -5.96 -3.32 6.16
CA ILE A 13 -5.97 -2.12 7.00
C ILE A 13 -7.22 -2.11 7.89
N PHE A 14 -8.39 -2.35 7.30
CA PHE A 14 -9.66 -2.30 8.02
C PHE A 14 -9.74 -3.37 9.12
N VAL A 15 -9.41 -4.63 8.80
CA VAL A 15 -9.40 -5.72 9.78
C VAL A 15 -8.40 -5.46 10.90
N THR A 16 -7.19 -4.98 10.55
CA THR A 16 -6.16 -4.66 11.55
C THR A 16 -6.59 -3.49 12.44
N PHE A 17 -7.29 -2.50 11.89
CA PHE A 17 -7.83 -1.37 12.65
C PHE A 17 -8.95 -1.81 13.62
N VAL A 18 -9.86 -2.67 13.18
CA VAL A 18 -10.93 -3.21 14.04
C VAL A 18 -10.34 -4.06 15.17
N LEU A 19 -9.38 -4.94 14.87
CA LEU A 19 -8.70 -5.75 15.87
C LEU A 19 -7.90 -4.89 16.86
N PHE A 20 -7.25 -3.82 16.37
CA PHE A 20 -6.55 -2.85 17.22
C PHE A 20 -7.53 -2.16 18.17
N ILE A 21 -8.65 -1.64 17.69
CA ILE A 21 -9.70 -1.05 18.53
C ILE A 21 -10.20 -2.06 19.59
N MET A 22 -10.47 -3.31 19.20
CA MET A 22 -10.86 -4.35 20.15
C MET A 22 -9.77 -4.62 21.20
N ALA A 23 -8.49 -4.62 20.82
CA ALA A 23 -7.37 -4.78 21.74
C ALA A 23 -7.29 -3.63 22.76
N LEU A 24 -7.54 -2.38 22.32
CA LEU A 24 -7.59 -1.20 23.21
C LEU A 24 -8.64 -1.34 24.31
N PHE A 25 -9.82 -1.81 23.95
CA PHE A 25 -10.93 -1.96 24.90
C PHE A 25 -10.78 -3.20 25.79
N THR A 26 -10.07 -4.25 25.34
CA THR A 26 -9.91 -5.49 26.11
C THR A 26 -8.69 -5.50 27.03
N LYS A 27 -7.55 -4.91 26.63
CA LYS A 27 -6.34 -4.85 27.47
C LYS A 27 -6.18 -3.54 28.25
N GLY A 28 -6.99 -2.54 27.94
CA GLY A 28 -6.94 -1.21 28.55
C GLY A 28 -5.86 -0.32 27.93
N PHE A 29 -6.11 0.99 27.91
CA PHE A 29 -5.30 2.02 27.23
C PHE A 29 -3.82 2.09 27.68
N THR A 30 -3.49 1.50 28.83
CA THR A 30 -2.20 1.64 29.50
C THR A 30 -1.19 0.53 29.19
N HIS A 31 -1.63 -0.65 28.74
CA HIS A 31 -0.71 -1.76 28.48
C HIS A 31 -0.25 -1.75 27.02
N ASN A 32 1.02 -1.38 26.76
CA ASN A 32 1.68 -1.46 25.45
C ASN A 32 1.02 -0.74 24.26
N LEU A 33 0.11 0.22 24.52
CA LEU A 33 -0.58 1.01 23.50
C LEU A 33 0.36 1.60 22.44
N LEU A 34 1.46 2.22 22.87
CA LEU A 34 2.43 2.84 21.96
C LEU A 34 3.12 1.81 21.06
N LEU A 35 3.39 0.61 21.59
CA LEU A 35 4.02 -0.48 20.84
C LEU A 35 3.05 -1.04 19.80
N GLU A 36 1.80 -1.32 20.19
CA GLU A 36 0.76 -1.85 19.30
C GLU A 36 0.36 -0.82 18.23
N THR A 37 0.26 0.46 18.59
CA THR A 37 0.03 1.57 17.64
C THR A 37 1.20 1.72 16.67
N GLY A 38 2.44 1.59 17.17
CA GLY A 38 3.64 1.64 16.33
C GLY A 38 3.67 0.55 15.28
N VAL A 39 3.33 -0.69 15.65
CA VAL A 39 3.22 -1.82 14.70
C VAL A 39 2.11 -1.57 13.67
N PHE A 40 0.93 -1.09 14.11
CA PHE A 40 -0.17 -0.73 13.20
C PHE A 40 0.24 0.35 12.19
N LEU A 41 0.90 1.42 12.65
CA LEU A 41 1.35 2.52 11.78
C LEU A 41 2.43 2.07 10.78
N VAL A 42 3.32 1.16 11.18
CA VAL A 42 4.29 0.54 10.26
C VAL A 42 3.58 -0.25 9.17
N SER A 43 2.56 -1.05 9.51
CA SER A 43 1.77 -1.80 8.52
C SER A 43 1.06 -0.87 7.54
N VAL A 44 0.40 0.19 8.01
CA VAL A 44 -0.25 1.19 7.15
C VAL A 44 0.76 1.87 6.23
N LYS A 45 1.93 2.26 6.76
CA LYS A 45 3.00 2.89 5.97
C LYS A 45 3.51 1.98 4.85
N LEU A 46 3.73 0.69 5.15
CA LEU A 46 4.18 -0.28 4.15
C LEU A 46 3.15 -0.48 3.04
N ILE A 47 1.86 -0.49 3.39
CA ILE A 47 0.77 -0.61 2.42
C ILE A 47 0.70 0.62 1.50
N ILE A 48 0.75 1.82 2.07
CA ILE A 48 0.78 3.08 1.30
C ILE A 48 2.01 3.14 0.38
N MET A 49 3.17 2.70 0.89
CA MET A 49 4.41 2.64 0.11
C MET A 49 4.30 1.67 -1.06
N ALA A 50 3.74 0.48 -0.86
CA ALA A 50 3.52 -0.49 -1.92
C ALA A 50 2.56 0.05 -3.00
N TYR A 51 1.50 0.73 -2.59
CA TYR A 51 0.57 1.40 -3.50
C TYR A 51 1.27 2.47 -4.35
N LYS A 52 1.99 3.39 -3.71
CA LYS A 52 2.76 4.45 -4.40
C LYS A 52 3.76 3.86 -5.39
N ASN A 53 4.50 2.83 -4.98
CA ASN A 53 5.48 2.18 -5.85
C ASN A 53 4.82 1.55 -7.09
N ASN A 54 3.65 0.95 -6.93
CA ASN A 54 2.90 0.38 -8.05
C ASN A 54 2.41 1.47 -9.02
N MET A 55 1.98 2.62 -8.50
CA MET A 55 1.59 3.76 -9.33
C MET A 55 2.79 4.30 -10.14
N SER A 56 3.92 4.54 -9.49
CA SER A 56 5.15 4.97 -10.17
C SER A 56 5.63 3.95 -11.20
N ASN A 57 5.53 2.65 -10.90
CA ASN A 57 5.93 1.62 -11.85
C ASN A 57 5.03 1.57 -13.10
N LYS A 58 3.72 1.85 -12.95
CA LYS A 58 2.81 1.99 -14.10
C LYS A 58 3.19 3.18 -14.98
N GLU A 59 3.56 4.30 -14.37
CA GLU A 59 3.99 5.51 -15.08
C GLU A 59 5.30 5.25 -15.84
N ILE A 60 6.29 4.63 -15.19
CA ILE A 60 7.56 4.22 -15.82
C ILE A 60 7.29 3.29 -17.02
N ILE A 61 6.44 2.27 -16.87
CA ILE A 61 6.12 1.36 -17.98
C ILE A 61 5.44 2.09 -19.14
N LYS A 62 4.59 3.07 -18.85
CA LYS A 62 3.95 3.90 -19.87
C LYS A 62 4.99 4.73 -20.64
N GLU A 63 5.88 5.43 -19.95
CA GLU A 63 6.94 6.20 -20.59
C GLU A 63 7.87 5.33 -21.43
N LEU A 64 8.25 4.14 -20.94
CA LEU A 64 9.02 3.16 -21.70
C LEU A 64 8.29 2.72 -22.99
N HIS A 65 6.98 2.55 -22.92
CA HIS A 65 6.17 2.20 -24.08
C HIS A 65 6.16 3.34 -25.11
N ASP A 66 5.98 4.58 -24.66
CA ASP A 66 5.97 5.77 -25.51
C ASP A 66 7.33 5.96 -26.21
N ILE A 67 8.45 5.83 -25.48
CA ILE A 67 9.81 5.87 -26.04
C ILE A 67 9.99 4.78 -27.09
N LYS A 68 9.56 3.55 -26.81
CA LYS A 68 9.66 2.42 -27.75
C LYS A 68 8.86 2.68 -29.04
N GLN A 69 7.69 3.31 -28.94
CA GLN A 69 6.90 3.69 -30.11
C GLN A 69 7.59 4.79 -30.94
N ILE A 70 8.15 5.81 -30.29
CA ILE A 70 8.87 6.90 -30.98
C ILE A 70 10.07 6.34 -31.76
N ILE A 71 10.88 5.49 -31.12
CA ILE A 71 12.04 4.85 -31.76
C ILE A 71 11.60 3.92 -32.90
N GLY A 72 10.53 3.14 -32.71
CA GLY A 72 9.98 2.26 -33.75
C GLY A 72 9.43 3.02 -34.96
N LYS A 73 8.82 4.18 -34.73
CA LYS A 73 8.32 5.08 -35.79
C LYS A 73 9.44 5.73 -36.59
N ASN A 74 10.57 6.07 -35.95
CA ASN A 74 11.70 6.73 -36.58
C ASN A 74 12.65 5.78 -37.36
N ARG A 75 12.35 4.46 -37.35
CA ARG A 75 13.09 3.43 -38.12
C ARG A 75 12.37 3.00 -39.41
N LYS A 76 11.20 3.56 -39.72
CA LYS A 76 10.49 3.42 -41.00
C LYS A 76 10.64 4.69 -41.81
#